data_AF-A0A7R9QZ58-F1
#
_entry.id   AF-A0A7R9QZ58-F1
#
_cell.length_a   1.000
_cell.length_b   1.000
_cell.length_c   1.000
_cell.angle_alpha   90.00
_cell.angle_beta   90.00
_cell.angle_gamma   90.00
#
_symmetry.space_group_name_H-M   'P 1'
#
loop_
_entity.id
_entity.type
_entity.pdbx_description
1 polymer ?
#
loop_
_entity_poly.entity_id
_entity_poly.type
_entity_poly.pdbx_seq_one_letter_code
_entity_poly.pdbx_strand_id
1 'polypeptide(L)'
;DHILVLSEGRVVESGGYDELAERGVLSDHEFNESDNQSKGSGHKMSRQTSRVSESDSIGKMSRQTSRQISRHLSTQVSHKSDTTEPKTLKDKMEREAENSQLIDEESQEFGSIKFTVYLDYLRRIPLFFVLFPLMCAVLFNMCEVGANYWLNIWTSQNSTLIEDKSNRNYFLSIYLSAIVLDAVLVLIMEVVMRYGAIKASEVLHKDMLYCILRTPLSFFDVTPLGRIINRFNRDFEMIDEEIPFCMSETTRTFIWFLLILGVIIYTNAYTAILIRIYLWTSRQLNRLNSITRSPIYSHFNESISGAVSIRVYKVQQLFTEKLQNYIDVNTNVERHMIDIWSTIIGMLITFSTALFVVLDRGHITPGLAGFVLIYSVDVINSISWALRMAADLETEMVCVERVREYSQLESEYSWDSTDANKPSDVWPTSASIEFIDYSASYRPGLEPVLKNLNF
;
A
#
# COMPACT_ATOMS: atom_id res chain seq x y z
N ASP A 1 -46.30 -0.63 -11.83
CA ASP A 1 -45.46 0.05 -10.83
C ASP A 1 -45.89 1.49 -10.66
N HIS A 2 -46.05 1.93 -9.42
CA HIS A 2 -46.47 3.30 -9.09
C HIS A 2 -45.28 4.01 -8.44
N ILE A 3 -44.81 5.07 -9.08
CA ILE A 3 -43.59 5.79 -8.72
C ILE A 3 -43.99 7.10 -8.05
N LEU A 4 -43.35 7.40 -6.91
CA LEU A 4 -43.52 8.64 -6.16
C LEU A 4 -42.23 9.46 -6.27
N VAL A 5 -42.33 10.68 -6.81
CA VAL A 5 -41.22 11.62 -6.91
C VAL A 5 -41.26 12.56 -5.71
N LEU A 6 -40.26 12.47 -4.85
CA LEU A 6 -40.12 13.26 -3.63
C LEU A 6 -39.08 14.38 -3.84
N SER A 7 -39.47 15.62 -3.54
CA SER A 7 -38.53 16.75 -3.42
C SER A 7 -38.84 17.52 -2.13
N GLU A 8 -37.79 17.91 -1.41
CA GLU A 8 -37.88 18.63 -0.13
C GLU A 8 -38.84 18.00 0.90
N GLY A 9 -38.92 16.67 0.94
CA GLY A 9 -39.73 15.93 1.91
C GLY A 9 -41.24 15.95 1.63
N ARG A 10 -41.68 16.35 0.42
CA ARG A 10 -43.08 16.26 -0.02
C ARG A 10 -43.16 15.51 -1.34
N VAL A 11 -44.27 14.80 -1.55
CA VAL A 11 -44.55 14.14 -2.83
C VAL A 11 -44.92 15.24 -3.83
N VAL A 12 -44.06 15.42 -4.84
CA VAL A 12 -44.26 16.41 -5.90
C VAL A 12 -45.10 15.82 -7.01
N GLU A 13 -44.82 14.56 -7.39
CA GLU A 13 -45.63 13.82 -8.37
C GLU A 13 -45.75 12.34 -8.02
N SER A 14 -46.82 11.70 -8.51
CA SER A 14 -47.12 10.29 -8.36
C SER A 14 -47.76 9.76 -9.64
N GLY A 15 -47.26 8.67 -10.20
CA GLY A 15 -47.81 8.11 -11.44
C GLY A 15 -47.13 6.82 -11.89
N GLY A 16 -47.56 6.29 -13.03
CA GLY A 16 -46.83 5.23 -13.73
C GLY A 16 -45.55 5.77 -14.38
N TYR A 17 -44.60 4.88 -14.71
CA TYR A 17 -43.33 5.26 -15.35
C TYR A 17 -43.54 6.07 -16.64
N ASP A 18 -44.42 5.60 -17.52
CA ASP A 18 -44.69 6.23 -18.82
C ASP A 18 -45.29 7.64 -18.66
N GLU A 19 -46.17 7.84 -17.68
CA GLU A 19 -46.76 9.15 -17.38
C GLU A 19 -45.73 10.17 -16.86
N LEU A 20 -44.77 9.71 -16.04
CA LEU A 20 -43.72 10.57 -15.48
C LEU A 20 -42.63 10.88 -16.52
N ALA A 21 -42.40 9.96 -17.46
CA ALA A 21 -41.49 10.16 -18.59
C ALA A 21 -42.07 11.18 -19.58
N GLU A 22 -43.37 11.11 -19.92
CA GLU A 22 -44.02 12.09 -20.80
C GLU A 22 -44.05 13.50 -20.21
N ARG A 23 -44.11 13.63 -18.88
CA ARG A 23 -44.06 14.92 -18.18
C ARG A 23 -42.66 15.52 -18.06
N GLY A 24 -41.62 14.82 -18.53
CA GLY A 24 -40.24 15.31 -18.52
C GLY A 24 -39.60 15.34 -17.13
N VAL A 25 -40.20 14.70 -16.12
CA VAL A 25 -39.67 14.68 -14.74
C VAL A 25 -38.46 13.76 -14.61
N LEU A 26 -38.35 12.76 -15.50
CA LEU A 26 -37.29 11.76 -15.52
C LEU A 26 -36.16 12.05 -16.53
N SER A 27 -36.27 13.10 -17.36
CA SER A 27 -35.36 13.32 -18.49
C SER A 27 -34.11 14.16 -18.20
N ASP A 28 -33.97 14.73 -17.01
CA ASP A 28 -32.89 15.70 -16.74
C ASP A 28 -31.73 15.19 -15.87
N HIS A 29 -31.73 13.92 -15.44
CA HIS A 29 -30.66 13.43 -14.54
C HIS A 29 -30.01 12.07 -14.84
N GLU A 30 -30.37 11.37 -15.91
CA GLU A 30 -29.63 10.16 -16.33
C GLU A 30 -29.38 10.18 -17.84
N PHE A 31 -28.18 9.77 -18.24
CA PHE A 31 -27.57 9.83 -19.59
C PHE A 31 -26.72 11.06 -19.92
N ASN A 32 -25.60 11.24 -19.22
CA ASN A 32 -24.45 11.96 -19.78
C ASN A 32 -23.08 11.38 -19.42
N GLU A 33 -23.00 10.10 -19.01
CA GLU A 33 -21.74 9.46 -18.58
C GLU A 33 -21.12 8.47 -19.58
N SER A 34 -21.67 8.30 -20.79
CA SER A 34 -21.22 7.22 -21.70
C SER A 34 -20.63 7.64 -23.05
N ASP A 35 -20.28 8.93 -23.29
CA ASP A 35 -19.86 9.35 -24.65
C ASP A 35 -18.61 10.25 -24.78
N ASN A 36 -17.73 10.33 -23.76
CA ASN A 36 -16.52 11.17 -23.84
C ASN A 36 -15.17 10.44 -23.71
N GLN A 37 -15.06 9.23 -24.25
CA GLN A 37 -13.78 8.59 -24.55
C GLN A 37 -13.64 8.22 -26.04
N SER A 38 -13.59 9.22 -26.92
CA SER A 38 -12.78 9.11 -28.14
C SER A 38 -12.54 10.48 -28.79
N LYS A 39 -11.30 10.96 -28.69
CA LYS A 39 -10.50 11.66 -29.72
C LYS A 39 -9.51 12.61 -29.07
N GLY A 40 -8.24 12.26 -29.20
CA GLY A 40 -7.13 13.09 -28.79
C GLY A 40 -6.69 14.12 -29.82
N SER A 41 -5.73 14.92 -29.36
CA SER A 41 -4.67 15.62 -30.09
C SER A 41 -5.03 16.89 -30.86
N GLY A 42 -4.36 18.00 -30.50
CA GLY A 42 -4.33 19.22 -31.32
C GLY A 42 -3.94 20.54 -30.64
N HIS A 43 -2.66 20.68 -30.28
CA HIS A 43 -1.82 21.90 -30.37
C HIS A 43 -2.31 23.33 -29.98
N LYS A 44 -1.48 23.94 -29.11
CA LYS A 44 -0.87 25.29 -29.16
C LYS A 44 -1.68 26.59 -28.91
N MET A 45 -1.31 27.22 -27.78
CA MET A 45 -0.58 28.50 -27.65
C MET A 45 -1.32 29.85 -27.83
N SER A 46 -1.14 30.69 -26.79
CA SER A 46 -0.92 32.16 -26.80
C SER A 46 -2.07 33.10 -26.38
N ARG A 47 -1.97 33.55 -25.13
CA ARG A 47 -1.75 34.96 -24.71
C ARG A 47 -2.81 36.01 -25.12
N GLN A 48 -3.53 36.53 -24.12
CA GLN A 48 -3.69 37.99 -24.02
C GLN A 48 -3.82 38.47 -22.57
N THR A 49 -2.84 39.29 -22.19
CA THR A 49 -2.72 40.18 -21.04
C THR A 49 -3.79 41.28 -21.00
N SER A 50 -4.27 41.61 -19.80
CA SER A 50 -4.67 42.98 -19.43
C SER A 50 -4.29 43.26 -17.97
N ARG A 51 -3.39 44.22 -17.78
CA ARG A 51 -2.99 44.87 -16.51
C ARG A 51 -3.98 45.99 -16.15
N VAL A 52 -4.23 46.23 -14.86
CA VAL A 52 -4.13 47.51 -14.10
C VAL A 52 -4.22 47.10 -12.61
N SER A 53 -3.11 47.05 -11.85
CA SER A 53 -2.49 48.07 -10.98
C SER A 53 -3.20 48.34 -9.63
N GLU A 54 -2.51 47.89 -8.58
CA GLU A 54 -2.27 48.51 -7.25
C GLU A 54 -3.39 49.23 -6.50
N SER A 55 -3.76 48.66 -5.35
CA SER A 55 -3.84 49.42 -4.10
C SER A 55 -3.36 48.56 -2.93
N ASP A 56 -2.23 49.00 -2.38
CA ASP A 56 -1.57 48.48 -1.19
C ASP A 56 -2.42 48.65 0.07
N SER A 57 -2.07 47.85 1.08
CA SER A 57 -2.37 48.04 2.51
C SER A 57 -3.82 47.93 2.97
N ILE A 58 -4.19 46.74 3.49
CA ILE A 58 -4.87 46.47 4.77
C ILE A 58 -4.95 44.95 4.91
N GLY A 59 -4.42 44.40 6.01
CA GLY A 59 -4.53 42.96 6.28
C GLY A 59 -3.41 42.35 7.11
N LYS A 60 -2.36 43.10 7.46
CA LYS A 60 -1.49 42.77 8.61
C LYS A 60 -2.13 43.23 9.91
N MET A 61 -3.34 42.72 10.20
CA MET A 61 -4.00 42.86 11.50
C MET A 61 -5.08 41.77 11.66
N SER A 62 -4.68 40.50 11.50
CA SER A 62 -5.54 39.35 11.82
C SER A 62 -4.76 38.18 12.48
N ARG A 63 -3.43 38.30 12.63
CA ARG A 63 -2.58 37.29 13.28
C ARG A 63 -2.26 37.54 14.76
N GLN A 64 -2.89 38.54 15.40
CA GLN A 64 -2.77 38.77 16.84
C GLN A 64 -4.08 38.58 17.62
N THR A 65 -5.24 38.57 16.97
CA THR A 65 -6.55 38.47 17.65
C THR A 65 -6.99 37.03 17.96
N SER A 66 -6.42 36.01 17.29
CA SER A 66 -6.75 34.60 17.57
C SER A 66 -5.94 33.98 18.72
N ARG A 67 -4.93 34.68 19.27
CA ARG A 67 -4.14 34.21 20.44
C ARG A 67 -4.55 34.83 21.78
N GLN A 68 -5.46 35.81 21.79
CA GLN A 68 -6.02 36.39 23.02
C GLN A 68 -7.40 35.82 23.39
N ILE A 69 -8.15 35.24 22.44
CA ILE A 69 -9.47 34.63 22.74
C ILE A 69 -9.33 33.25 23.41
N SER A 70 -8.27 32.48 23.13
CA SER A 70 -8.00 31.20 23.82
C SER A 70 -7.37 31.33 25.21
N ARG A 71 -7.01 32.53 25.67
CA ARG A 71 -6.50 32.75 27.06
C ARG A 71 -7.50 33.41 28.00
N HIS A 72 -8.64 33.88 27.50
CA HIS A 72 -9.71 34.45 28.32
C HIS A 72 -10.92 33.53 28.50
N LEU A 73 -10.97 32.38 27.82
CA LEU A 73 -12.00 31.35 28.05
C LEU A 73 -11.59 30.28 29.10
N SER A 74 -10.37 30.36 29.64
CA SER A 74 -9.85 29.43 30.66
C SER A 74 -9.88 29.98 32.10
N THR A 75 -10.60 31.08 32.36
CA THR A 75 -10.61 31.75 33.66
C THR A 75 -11.98 32.08 34.25
N GLN A 76 -13.07 31.48 33.76
CA GLN A 76 -14.39 31.57 34.42
C GLN A 76 -15.24 30.31 34.25
N VAL A 77 -14.83 29.20 34.87
CA VAL A 77 -15.75 28.26 35.54
C VAL A 77 -15.00 27.67 36.73
N SER A 78 -14.79 28.49 37.76
CA SER A 78 -14.41 28.03 39.10
C SER A 78 -15.56 28.33 40.04
N HIS A 79 -16.64 27.56 39.90
CA HIS A 79 -17.53 27.27 41.00
C HIS A 79 -17.55 25.76 41.17
N LYS A 80 -16.79 25.30 42.17
CA LYS A 80 -16.93 23.96 42.75
C LYS A 80 -18.33 23.85 43.34
N SER A 81 -19.21 23.12 42.67
CA SER A 81 -20.20 22.31 43.35
C SER A 81 -19.61 20.91 43.45
N ASP A 82 -19.21 20.52 44.66
CA ASP A 82 -18.86 19.14 45.00
C ASP A 82 -20.08 18.26 44.69
N THR A 83 -19.98 17.49 43.61
CA THR A 83 -20.74 16.26 43.46
C THR A 83 -19.75 15.25 42.92
N THR A 84 -19.14 14.53 43.86
CA THR A 84 -18.23 13.43 43.59
C THR A 84 -19.05 12.34 42.92
N GLU A 85 -19.11 12.31 41.58
CA GLU A 85 -19.48 11.08 40.89
C GLU A 85 -18.45 10.02 41.31
N PRO A 86 -18.86 8.93 41.97
CA PRO A 86 -17.93 7.90 42.37
C PRO A 86 -17.28 7.31 41.11
N LYS A 87 -15.95 7.22 41.09
CA LYS A 87 -15.17 6.62 39.98
C LYS A 87 -15.72 5.26 39.54
N THR A 88 -16.35 4.53 40.45
CA THR A 88 -17.09 3.28 40.21
C THR A 88 -18.27 3.39 39.23
N LEU A 89 -18.92 4.54 39.08
CA LEU A 89 -19.99 4.75 38.10
C LEU A 89 -19.43 5.01 36.71
N LYS A 90 -18.35 5.79 36.57
CA LYS A 90 -17.67 5.96 35.28
C LYS A 90 -17.04 4.66 34.80
N ASP A 91 -16.34 3.94 35.67
CA ASP A 91 -15.76 2.64 35.33
C ASP A 91 -16.86 1.60 35.00
N LYS A 92 -18.04 1.69 35.63
CA LYS A 92 -19.19 0.85 35.28
C LYS A 92 -19.83 1.25 33.95
N MET A 93 -20.01 2.55 33.71
CA MET A 93 -20.58 3.07 32.46
C MET A 93 -19.65 2.83 31.26
N GLU A 94 -18.33 2.92 31.45
CA GLU A 94 -17.33 2.57 30.44
C GLU A 94 -17.36 1.06 30.15
N ARG A 95 -17.41 0.20 31.18
CA ARG A 95 -17.57 -1.25 30.98
C ARG A 95 -18.92 -1.63 30.37
N GLU A 96 -19.99 -0.93 30.73
CA GLU A 96 -21.32 -1.14 30.15
C GLU A 96 -21.35 -0.67 28.69
N ALA A 97 -20.68 0.44 28.36
CA ALA A 97 -20.54 0.93 26.97
C ALA A 97 -19.67 -0.01 26.11
N GLU A 98 -18.56 -0.51 26.66
CA GLU A 98 -17.68 -1.50 26.03
C GLU A 98 -18.43 -2.84 25.81
N ASN A 99 -19.26 -3.25 26.78
CA ASN A 99 -20.14 -4.41 26.64
C ASN A 99 -21.35 -4.19 25.69
N SER A 100 -21.71 -2.93 25.42
CA SER A 100 -22.84 -2.57 24.54
C SER A 100 -22.43 -2.41 23.07
N GLN A 101 -21.13 -2.23 22.78
CA GLN A 101 -20.62 -2.24 21.43
C GLN A 101 -20.64 -3.69 20.89
N LEU A 102 -21.61 -3.95 20.02
CA LEU A 102 -21.76 -5.26 19.41
C LEU A 102 -20.73 -5.53 18.32
N ILE A 103 -20.26 -4.47 17.65
CA ILE A 103 -19.32 -4.54 16.53
C ILE A 103 -17.93 -4.16 17.04
N ASP A 104 -16.98 -5.08 16.90
CA ASP A 104 -15.57 -4.78 17.18
C ASP A 104 -15.05 -3.77 16.16
N GLU A 105 -14.48 -2.67 16.68
CA GLU A 105 -13.69 -1.74 15.89
C GLU A 105 -12.44 -2.45 15.37
N GLU A 106 -12.12 -2.25 14.10
CA GLU A 106 -10.98 -2.89 13.47
C GLU A 106 -9.69 -2.43 14.15
N SER A 107 -8.96 -3.36 14.80
CA SER A 107 -7.66 -3.09 15.37
C SER A 107 -6.66 -2.84 14.23
N GLN A 108 -6.39 -1.57 13.93
CA GLN A 108 -5.20 -1.22 13.15
C GLN A 108 -3.98 -1.27 14.08
N GLU A 109 -3.14 -2.30 13.96
CA GLU A 109 -1.79 -2.24 14.54
C GLU A 109 -1.03 -1.12 13.82
N PHE A 110 -0.89 0.04 14.48
CA PHE A 110 -0.02 1.11 14.00
C PHE A 110 1.44 0.72 14.24
N GLY A 111 2.14 0.25 13.21
CA GLY A 111 3.55 -0.14 13.34
C GLY A 111 4.19 -0.64 12.04
N SER A 112 5.51 -0.84 12.08
CA SER A 112 6.24 -1.54 11.02
C SER A 112 5.93 -3.03 11.08
N ILE A 113 5.71 -3.67 9.93
CA ILE A 113 5.36 -5.09 9.85
C ILE A 113 6.47 -5.94 10.46
N LYS A 114 6.09 -6.90 11.31
CA LYS A 114 7.03 -7.86 11.91
C LYS A 114 7.66 -8.70 10.82
N PHE A 115 9.00 -8.82 10.82
CA PHE A 115 9.74 -9.63 9.83
C PHE A 115 9.25 -11.10 9.76
N THR A 116 8.63 -11.59 10.83
CA THR A 116 7.98 -12.91 10.88
C THR A 116 6.88 -13.06 9.82
N VAL A 117 6.15 -12.00 9.46
CA VAL A 117 5.09 -12.04 8.44
C VAL A 117 5.69 -12.34 7.06
N TYR A 118 6.84 -11.73 6.75
CA TYR A 118 7.58 -12.00 5.52
C TYR A 118 8.05 -13.46 5.45
N LEU A 119 8.59 -13.99 6.55
CA LEU A 119 9.01 -15.39 6.60
C LEU A 119 7.83 -16.35 6.48
N ASP A 120 6.70 -16.04 7.13
CA ASP A 120 5.50 -16.86 7.07
C ASP A 120 4.90 -16.87 5.66
N TYR A 121 5.00 -15.77 4.90
CA TYR A 121 4.63 -15.75 3.49
C TYR A 121 5.58 -16.62 2.64
N LEU A 122 6.90 -16.40 2.76
CA LEU A 122 7.90 -17.15 1.99
C LEU A 122 7.91 -18.65 2.32
N ARG A 123 7.58 -19.03 3.55
CA ARG A 123 7.49 -20.44 3.97
C ARG A 123 6.32 -21.18 3.31
N ARG A 124 5.26 -20.48 2.91
CA ARG A 124 4.13 -21.06 2.17
C ARG A 124 4.46 -21.29 0.69
N ILE A 125 5.50 -20.64 0.18
CA ILE A 125 6.03 -20.88 -1.16
C ILE A 125 7.00 -22.07 -1.10
N PRO A 126 6.87 -23.09 -1.98
CA PRO A 126 7.86 -24.15 -2.05
C PRO A 126 9.23 -23.58 -2.40
N LEU A 127 10.28 -24.03 -1.70
CA LEU A 127 11.63 -23.44 -1.77
C LEU A 127 12.18 -23.29 -3.20
N PHE A 128 11.83 -24.21 -4.10
CA PHE A 128 12.19 -24.13 -5.52
C PHE A 128 11.75 -22.81 -6.16
N PHE A 129 10.51 -22.37 -5.92
CA PHE A 129 9.95 -21.14 -6.49
C PHE A 129 10.53 -19.86 -5.86
N VAL A 130 11.30 -19.97 -4.79
CA VAL A 130 12.03 -18.83 -4.19
C VAL A 130 13.47 -18.80 -4.69
N LEU A 131 14.17 -19.95 -4.63
CA LEU A 131 15.59 -20.02 -4.97
C LEU A 131 15.85 -19.93 -6.48
N PHE A 132 14.97 -20.51 -7.31
CA PHE A 132 15.17 -20.51 -8.76
C PHE A 132 15.06 -19.10 -9.34
N PRO A 133 14.02 -18.29 -9.03
CA PRO A 133 13.98 -16.89 -9.47
C PRO A 133 15.16 -16.07 -8.93
N LEU A 134 15.61 -16.30 -7.69
CA LEU A 134 16.78 -15.60 -7.15
C LEU A 134 18.06 -15.92 -7.96
N MET A 135 18.26 -17.19 -8.33
CA MET A 135 19.37 -17.59 -9.18
C MET A 135 19.27 -16.97 -10.58
N CYS A 136 18.09 -17.04 -11.21
CA CYS A 136 17.84 -16.38 -12.50
C CYS A 136 18.08 -14.87 -12.40
N ALA A 137 17.71 -14.24 -11.28
CA ALA A 137 17.92 -12.83 -11.03
C ALA A 137 19.40 -12.46 -11.09
N VAL A 138 20.24 -13.20 -10.37
CA VAL A 138 21.70 -13.01 -10.44
C VAL A 138 22.22 -13.26 -11.85
N LEU A 139 21.77 -14.32 -12.53
CA LEU A 139 22.26 -14.68 -13.86
C LEU A 139 21.94 -13.63 -14.93
N PHE A 140 20.70 -13.13 -14.97
CA PHE A 140 20.31 -12.14 -15.98
C PHE A 140 21.01 -10.80 -15.72
N ASN A 141 21.09 -10.34 -14.46
CA ASN A 141 21.84 -9.12 -14.12
C ASN A 141 23.34 -9.25 -14.50
N MET A 142 23.94 -10.43 -14.30
CA MET A 142 25.31 -10.70 -14.75
C MET A 142 25.43 -10.73 -16.27
N CYS A 143 24.42 -11.25 -16.98
CA CYS A 143 24.34 -11.24 -18.43
C CYS A 143 24.24 -9.81 -18.98
N GLU A 144 23.44 -8.95 -18.33
CA GLU A 144 23.31 -7.53 -18.67
C GLU A 144 24.62 -6.77 -18.48
N VAL A 145 25.28 -6.94 -17.32
CA VAL A 145 26.62 -6.37 -17.07
C VAL A 145 27.64 -6.92 -18.08
N GLY A 146 27.60 -8.22 -18.34
CA GLY A 146 28.48 -8.90 -19.29
C GLY A 146 28.29 -8.41 -20.73
N ALA A 147 27.05 -8.16 -21.16
CA ALA A 147 26.74 -7.61 -22.48
C ALA A 147 27.28 -6.18 -22.63
N ASN A 148 27.15 -5.36 -21.59
CA ASN A 148 27.73 -4.01 -21.57
C ASN A 148 29.27 -4.04 -21.55
N TYR A 149 29.87 -4.98 -20.81
CA TYR A 149 31.31 -5.20 -20.83
C TYR A 149 31.80 -5.70 -22.20
N TRP A 150 31.04 -6.57 -22.86
CA TRP A 150 31.33 -7.03 -24.22
C TRP A 150 31.28 -5.87 -25.22
N LEU A 151 30.32 -4.96 -25.09
CA LEU A 151 30.24 -3.75 -25.91
C LEU A 151 31.46 -2.85 -25.72
N ASN A 152 32.00 -2.76 -24.49
CA ASN A 152 33.25 -2.05 -24.21
C ASN A 152 34.46 -2.69 -24.93
N ILE A 153 34.58 -4.02 -24.93
CA ILE A 153 35.62 -4.71 -25.70
C ILE A 153 35.43 -4.45 -27.20
N TRP A 154 34.21 -4.55 -27.71
CA TRP A 154 33.93 -4.34 -29.13
C TRP A 154 34.28 -2.91 -29.58
N THR A 155 33.97 -1.91 -28.77
CA THR A 155 34.25 -0.49 -29.07
C THR A 155 35.71 -0.08 -28.90
N SER A 156 36.51 -0.85 -28.16
CA SER A 156 37.96 -0.61 -27.98
C SER A 156 38.83 -1.27 -29.06
N GLN A 157 38.26 -2.11 -29.92
CA GLN A 157 38.96 -2.71 -31.07
C GLN A 157 39.26 -1.69 -32.17
N ASN A 158 40.36 -1.88 -32.87
CA ASN A 158 40.83 -0.97 -33.93
C ASN A 158 39.83 -0.92 -35.09
N SER A 159 39.60 0.26 -35.67
CA SER A 159 38.59 0.48 -36.73
C SER A 159 38.77 -0.42 -37.96
N THR A 160 40.01 -0.84 -38.25
CA THR A 160 40.35 -1.77 -39.34
C THR A 160 39.83 -3.19 -39.14
N LEU A 161 39.63 -3.65 -37.89
CA LEU A 161 39.04 -4.95 -37.59
C LEU A 161 37.51 -4.93 -37.65
N ILE A 162 36.89 -3.74 -37.56
CA ILE A 162 35.44 -3.53 -37.61
C ILE A 162 34.93 -3.46 -39.06
N GLU A 163 35.79 -3.03 -40.00
CA GLU A 163 35.49 -3.04 -41.44
C GLU A 163 35.38 -4.46 -42.01
N ASP A 164 36.08 -5.43 -41.41
CA ASP A 164 35.97 -6.83 -41.79
C ASP A 164 34.61 -7.41 -41.37
N LYS A 165 33.81 -7.81 -42.37
CA LYS A 165 32.43 -8.29 -42.17
C LYS A 165 32.37 -9.51 -41.24
N SER A 166 33.41 -10.36 -41.26
CA SER A 166 33.45 -11.57 -40.43
C SER A 166 33.57 -11.23 -38.94
N ASN A 167 34.51 -10.36 -38.58
CA ASN A 167 34.74 -9.95 -37.19
C ASN A 167 33.57 -9.16 -36.64
N ARG A 168 32.98 -8.24 -37.43
CA ARG A 168 31.78 -7.50 -37.03
C ARG A 168 30.61 -8.44 -36.72
N ASN A 169 30.36 -9.44 -37.58
CA ASN A 169 29.28 -10.39 -37.37
C ASN A 169 29.52 -11.27 -36.13
N TYR A 170 30.78 -11.61 -35.82
CA TYR A 170 31.13 -12.32 -34.59
C TYR A 170 30.80 -11.51 -33.33
N PHE A 171 31.26 -10.26 -33.23
CA PHE A 171 30.95 -9.40 -32.07
C PHE A 171 29.45 -9.15 -31.91
N LEU A 172 28.76 -8.88 -33.02
CA LEU A 172 27.32 -8.66 -33.05
C LEU A 172 26.54 -9.91 -32.63
N SER A 173 26.94 -11.10 -33.10
CA SER A 173 26.27 -12.36 -32.78
C SER A 173 26.34 -12.66 -31.29
N ILE A 174 27.49 -12.43 -30.64
CA ILE A 174 27.65 -12.65 -29.21
C ILE A 174 26.78 -11.66 -28.42
N TYR A 175 26.82 -10.37 -28.78
CA TYR A 175 26.00 -9.35 -28.14
C TYR A 175 24.50 -9.64 -28.26
N LEU A 176 24.03 -10.00 -29.47
CA LEU A 176 22.64 -10.39 -29.70
C LEU A 176 22.25 -11.64 -28.87
N SER A 177 23.12 -12.64 -28.83
CA SER A 177 22.86 -13.86 -28.05
C SER A 177 22.75 -13.59 -26.55
N ALA A 178 23.54 -12.65 -26.02
CA ALA A 178 23.48 -12.23 -24.62
C ALA A 178 22.16 -11.52 -24.31
N ILE A 179 21.69 -10.61 -25.18
CA ILE A 179 20.39 -9.93 -25.00
C ILE A 179 19.23 -10.92 -25.07
N VAL A 180 19.26 -11.86 -26.02
CA VAL A 180 18.21 -12.88 -26.14
C VAL A 180 18.20 -13.79 -24.91
N LEU A 181 19.38 -14.19 -24.43
CA LEU A 181 19.49 -14.99 -23.21
C LEU A 181 18.94 -14.24 -22.00
N ASP A 182 19.29 -12.96 -21.85
CA ASP A 182 18.79 -12.09 -20.78
C ASP A 182 17.26 -11.99 -20.80
N ALA A 183 16.67 -11.67 -21.96
CA ALA A 183 15.21 -11.60 -22.11
C ALA A 183 14.51 -12.92 -21.77
N VAL A 184 15.09 -14.05 -22.16
CA VAL A 184 14.55 -15.38 -21.82
C VAL A 184 14.66 -15.66 -20.32
N LEU A 185 15.77 -15.31 -19.68
CA LEU A 185 15.97 -15.49 -18.24
C LEU A 185 14.98 -14.64 -17.42
N VAL A 186 14.77 -13.39 -17.81
CA VAL A 186 13.79 -12.50 -17.15
C VAL A 186 12.37 -13.07 -17.30
N LEU A 187 11.99 -13.50 -18.50
CA LEU A 187 10.67 -14.11 -18.73
C LEU A 187 10.45 -15.36 -17.87
N ILE A 188 11.44 -16.25 -17.84
CA ILE A 188 11.38 -17.48 -17.03
C ILE A 188 11.29 -17.13 -15.54
N MET A 189 12.06 -16.15 -15.07
CA MET A 189 12.04 -15.69 -13.69
C MET A 189 10.64 -15.20 -13.29
N GLU A 190 10.07 -14.29 -14.07
CA GLU A 190 8.75 -13.70 -13.82
C GLU A 190 7.65 -14.77 -13.79
N VAL A 191 7.65 -15.69 -14.75
CA VAL A 191 6.65 -16.77 -14.79
C VAL A 191 6.77 -17.68 -13.57
N VAL A 192 7.98 -18.08 -13.17
CA VAL A 192 8.20 -18.95 -12.01
C VAL A 192 7.84 -18.23 -10.71
N MET A 193 8.17 -16.94 -10.58
CA MET A 193 7.83 -16.15 -9.40
C MET A 193 6.32 -15.96 -9.27
N ARG A 194 5.62 -15.61 -10.36
CA ARG A 194 4.15 -15.50 -10.40
C ARG A 194 3.47 -16.82 -10.05
N TYR A 195 3.95 -17.94 -10.57
CA TYR A 195 3.41 -19.24 -10.21
C TYR A 195 3.65 -19.59 -8.73
N GLY A 196 4.81 -19.23 -8.18
CA GLY A 196 5.10 -19.35 -6.76
C GLY A 196 4.15 -18.53 -5.88
N ALA A 197 3.84 -17.30 -6.28
CA ALA A 197 2.87 -16.45 -5.60
C ALA A 197 1.46 -17.04 -5.59
N ILE A 198 0.97 -17.53 -6.73
CA ILE A 198 -0.33 -18.20 -6.83
C ILE A 198 -0.39 -19.40 -5.87
N LYS A 199 0.71 -20.15 -5.72
CA LYS A 199 0.78 -21.27 -4.77
C LYS A 199 0.71 -20.81 -3.32
N ALA A 200 1.37 -19.71 -2.96
CA ALA A 200 1.23 -19.13 -1.61
C ALA A 200 -0.20 -18.64 -1.34
N SER A 201 -0.80 -17.96 -2.31
CA SER A 201 -2.19 -17.51 -2.24
C SER A 201 -3.17 -18.66 -2.07
N GLU A 202 -3.00 -19.75 -2.82
CA GLU A 202 -3.84 -20.95 -2.71
C GLU A 202 -3.80 -21.54 -1.28
N VAL A 203 -2.62 -21.58 -0.65
CA VAL A 203 -2.46 -22.05 0.73
C VAL A 203 -3.11 -21.07 1.71
N LEU A 204 -2.82 -19.78 1.59
CA LEU A 204 -3.40 -18.73 2.45
C LEU A 204 -4.94 -18.72 2.39
N HIS A 205 -5.49 -18.83 1.18
CA HIS A 205 -6.92 -18.86 0.96
C HIS A 205 -7.57 -20.09 1.62
N LYS A 206 -6.97 -21.27 1.47
CA LYS A 206 -7.47 -22.49 2.10
C LYS A 206 -7.39 -22.43 3.61
N ASP A 207 -6.28 -21.94 4.16
CA ASP A 207 -6.09 -21.79 5.61
C ASP A 207 -7.13 -20.83 6.19
N MET A 208 -7.28 -19.65 5.60
CA MET A 208 -8.24 -18.64 6.05
C MET A 208 -9.69 -19.13 5.91
N LEU A 209 -10.04 -19.77 4.79
CA LEU A 209 -11.37 -20.34 4.58
C LEU A 209 -11.68 -21.43 5.60
N TYR A 210 -10.73 -22.34 5.84
CA TYR A 210 -10.90 -23.41 6.81
C TYR A 210 -11.10 -22.87 8.22
N CYS A 211 -10.30 -21.88 8.63
CA CYS A 211 -10.43 -21.24 9.94
C CYS A 211 -11.78 -20.54 10.09
N ILE A 212 -12.19 -19.71 9.12
CA ILE A 212 -13.45 -18.96 9.19
C ILE A 212 -14.66 -19.89 9.28
N LEU A 213 -14.67 -21.00 8.52
CA LEU A 213 -15.75 -21.99 8.59
C LEU A 213 -15.83 -22.71 9.94
N ARG A 214 -14.75 -22.69 10.72
CA ARG A 214 -14.68 -23.29 12.06
C ARG A 214 -14.79 -22.26 13.18
N THR A 215 -14.82 -20.97 12.91
CA THR A 215 -14.95 -19.94 13.94
C THR A 215 -16.36 -19.94 14.53
N PRO A 216 -16.55 -19.70 15.85
CA PRO A 216 -17.87 -19.72 16.46
C PRO A 216 -18.82 -18.67 15.89
N LEU A 217 -20.13 -18.93 15.98
CA LEU A 217 -21.18 -18.02 15.51
C LEU A 217 -21.06 -16.61 16.11
N SER A 218 -20.56 -16.50 17.35
CA SER A 218 -20.32 -15.22 18.04
C SER A 218 -19.40 -14.28 17.25
N PHE A 219 -18.45 -14.81 16.48
CA PHE A 219 -17.59 -14.01 15.61
C PHE A 219 -18.38 -13.33 14.48
N PHE A 220 -19.35 -14.04 13.90
CA PHE A 220 -20.18 -13.52 12.80
C PHE A 220 -21.22 -12.50 13.29
N ASP A 221 -21.63 -12.59 14.56
CA ASP A 221 -22.51 -11.59 15.18
C ASP A 221 -21.78 -10.26 15.45
N VAL A 222 -20.48 -10.32 15.72
CA VAL A 222 -19.62 -9.16 15.99
C VAL A 222 -19.02 -8.58 14.72
N THR A 223 -18.66 -9.45 13.77
CA THR A 223 -17.90 -9.07 12.57
C THR A 223 -18.84 -8.87 11.39
N PRO A 224 -18.91 -7.65 10.82
CA PRO A 224 -19.73 -7.41 9.65
C PRO A 224 -19.34 -8.32 8.48
N LEU A 225 -20.32 -8.94 7.82
CA LEU A 225 -20.07 -9.83 6.68
C LEU A 225 -19.26 -9.14 5.57
N GLY A 226 -19.50 -7.85 5.34
CA GLY A 226 -18.73 -7.06 4.36
C GLY A 226 -17.23 -7.00 4.66
N ARG A 227 -16.82 -7.05 5.94
CA ARG A 227 -15.42 -7.10 6.35
C ARG A 227 -14.76 -8.40 5.90
N ILE A 228 -15.43 -9.53 6.16
CA ILE A 228 -14.96 -10.87 5.76
C ILE A 228 -14.83 -10.97 4.24
N ILE A 229 -15.84 -10.48 3.50
CA ILE A 229 -15.82 -10.45 2.04
C ILE A 229 -14.67 -9.58 1.51
N ASN A 230 -14.44 -8.42 2.13
CA ASN A 230 -13.33 -7.55 1.73
C ASN A 230 -11.96 -8.21 1.94
N ARG A 231 -11.80 -9.04 2.98
CA ARG A 231 -10.59 -9.88 3.16
C ARG A 231 -10.42 -10.88 2.02
N PHE A 232 -11.48 -11.61 1.67
CA PHE A 232 -11.41 -12.59 0.58
C PHE A 232 -11.20 -11.97 -0.81
N ASN A 233 -11.61 -10.72 -1.01
CA ASN A 233 -11.52 -10.05 -2.29
C ASN A 233 -10.28 -9.15 -2.38
N ARG A 234 -10.30 -8.00 -1.68
CA ARG A 234 -9.27 -6.97 -1.80
C ARG A 234 -7.92 -7.41 -1.28
N ASP A 235 -7.87 -8.15 -0.17
CA ASP A 235 -6.60 -8.56 0.39
C ASP A 235 -5.97 -9.69 -0.44
N PHE A 236 -6.76 -10.58 -1.04
CA PHE A 236 -6.25 -11.58 -1.99
C PHE A 236 -5.84 -10.97 -3.34
N GLU A 237 -6.55 -9.95 -3.85
CA GLU A 237 -6.12 -9.18 -5.02
C GLU A 237 -4.69 -8.64 -4.83
N MET A 238 -4.41 -8.06 -3.66
CA MET A 238 -3.05 -7.59 -3.34
C MET A 238 -2.02 -8.71 -3.20
N ILE A 239 -2.40 -9.86 -2.61
CA ILE A 239 -1.53 -11.03 -2.48
C ILE A 239 -1.18 -11.65 -3.84
N ASP A 240 -2.13 -11.65 -4.77
CA ASP A 240 -1.99 -12.28 -6.08
C ASP A 240 -1.25 -11.39 -7.09
N GLU A 241 -1.47 -10.08 -7.04
CA GLU A 241 -0.99 -9.15 -8.06
C GLU A 241 0.14 -8.23 -7.58
N GLU A 242 -0.10 -7.47 -6.50
CA GLU A 242 0.77 -6.38 -6.06
C GLU A 242 2.01 -6.88 -5.29
N ILE A 243 1.83 -7.82 -4.35
CA ILE A 243 2.96 -8.39 -3.58
C ILE A 243 3.99 -9.05 -4.51
N PRO A 244 3.61 -9.93 -5.47
CA PRO A 244 4.57 -10.56 -6.36
C PRO A 244 5.27 -9.55 -7.27
N PHE A 245 4.57 -8.52 -7.71
CA PHE A 245 5.15 -7.41 -8.47
C PHE A 245 6.21 -6.68 -7.64
N CYS A 246 5.85 -6.18 -6.45
CA CYS A 246 6.76 -5.45 -5.58
C CYS A 246 7.95 -6.31 -5.12
N MET A 247 7.72 -7.60 -4.88
CA MET A 247 8.78 -8.55 -4.52
C MET A 247 9.76 -8.82 -5.67
N SER A 248 9.26 -8.98 -6.91
CA SER A 248 10.11 -9.12 -8.10
C SER A 248 10.97 -7.88 -8.31
N GLU A 249 10.33 -6.71 -8.30
CA GLU A 249 10.99 -5.42 -8.50
C GLU A 249 12.03 -5.13 -7.41
N THR A 250 11.71 -5.40 -6.14
CA THR A 250 12.64 -5.24 -5.02
C THR A 250 13.84 -6.18 -5.17
N THR A 251 13.61 -7.45 -5.51
CA THR A 251 14.69 -8.43 -5.70
C THR A 251 15.60 -8.03 -6.85
N ARG A 252 15.02 -7.66 -8.00
CA ARG A 252 15.74 -7.20 -9.20
C ARG A 252 16.60 -6.00 -8.89
N THR A 253 15.99 -4.94 -8.37
CA THR A 253 16.68 -3.67 -8.15
C THR A 253 17.71 -3.73 -7.02
N PHE A 254 17.49 -4.58 -6.01
CA PHE A 254 18.48 -4.82 -4.97
C PHE A 254 19.73 -5.54 -5.51
N ILE A 255 19.56 -6.58 -6.33
CA ILE A 255 20.69 -7.29 -6.96
C ILE A 255 21.44 -6.35 -7.91
N TRP A 256 20.71 -5.63 -8.76
CA TRP A 256 21.28 -4.65 -9.68
C TRP A 256 22.10 -3.59 -8.94
N PHE A 257 21.53 -3.03 -7.87
CA PHE A 257 22.23 -2.07 -7.01
C PHE A 257 23.51 -2.65 -6.42
N LEU A 258 23.50 -3.87 -5.88
CA LEU A 258 24.71 -4.50 -5.32
C LEU A 258 25.82 -4.69 -6.36
N LEU A 259 25.44 -5.07 -7.60
CA LEU A 259 26.39 -5.26 -8.68
C LEU A 259 27.06 -3.95 -9.09
N ILE A 260 26.25 -2.90 -9.32
CA ILE A 260 26.81 -1.61 -9.71
C ILE A 260 27.61 -0.99 -8.56
N LEU A 261 27.15 -1.13 -7.32
CA LEU A 261 27.89 -0.67 -6.15
C LEU A 261 29.30 -1.28 -6.12
N GLY A 262 29.43 -2.57 -6.45
CA GLY A 262 30.73 -3.23 -6.57
C GLY A 262 31.64 -2.58 -7.62
N VAL A 263 31.10 -2.26 -8.81
CA VAL A 263 31.84 -1.61 -9.91
C VAL A 263 32.30 -0.20 -9.51
N ILE A 264 31.41 0.60 -8.93
CA ILE A 264 31.72 2.00 -8.58
C ILE A 264 32.71 2.04 -7.42
N ILE A 265 32.56 1.19 -6.39
CA ILE A 265 33.51 1.12 -5.27
C ILE A 265 34.89 0.70 -5.75
N TYR A 266 34.97 -0.28 -6.66
CA TYR A 266 36.24 -0.69 -7.26
C TYR A 266 36.96 0.47 -7.94
N THR A 267 36.21 1.35 -8.61
CA THR A 267 36.77 2.49 -9.33
C THR A 267 37.09 3.67 -8.41
N ASN A 268 36.25 3.96 -7.43
CA ASN A 268 36.41 5.10 -6.53
C ASN A 268 35.76 4.84 -5.15
N ALA A 269 36.58 4.52 -4.15
CA ALA A 269 36.14 4.27 -2.77
C ALA A 269 35.44 5.48 -2.10
N TYR A 270 35.67 6.72 -2.54
CA TYR A 270 35.01 7.91 -1.97
C TYR A 270 33.53 8.01 -2.33
N THR A 271 33.11 7.42 -3.46
CA THR A 271 31.69 7.37 -3.86
C THR A 271 30.84 6.59 -2.85
N ALA A 272 31.42 5.62 -2.13
CA ALA A 272 30.73 4.87 -1.08
C ALA A 272 30.22 5.78 0.04
N ILE A 273 30.95 6.85 0.36
CA ILE A 273 30.55 7.83 1.37
C ILE A 273 29.32 8.61 0.89
N LEU A 274 29.31 9.04 -0.37
CA LEU A 274 28.18 9.74 -0.98
C LEU A 274 26.93 8.85 -1.05
N ILE A 275 27.09 7.59 -1.44
CA ILE A 275 25.99 6.60 -1.47
C ILE A 275 25.45 6.35 -0.05
N ARG A 276 26.32 6.30 0.97
CA ARG A 276 25.86 6.16 2.36
C ARG A 276 25.04 7.35 2.83
N ILE A 277 25.45 8.58 2.48
CA ILE A 277 24.69 9.79 2.79
C ILE A 277 23.34 9.78 2.03
N TYR A 278 23.35 9.36 0.77
CA TYR A 278 22.14 9.19 -0.03
C TYR A 278 21.15 8.24 0.63
N LEU A 279 21.59 7.03 1.00
CA LEU A 279 20.74 6.01 1.64
C LEU A 279 20.13 6.52 2.94
N TRP A 280 20.92 7.22 3.76
CA TRP A 280 20.42 7.79 5.01
C TRP A 280 19.33 8.84 4.77
N THR A 281 19.58 9.79 3.87
CA THR A 281 18.63 10.86 3.54
C THR A 281 17.39 10.31 2.86
N SER A 282 17.53 9.44 1.87
CA SER A 282 16.42 8.85 1.12
C SER A 282 15.49 8.03 2.04
N ARG A 283 16.05 7.29 2.99
CA ARG A 283 15.25 6.61 4.03
C ARG A 283 14.43 7.59 4.89
N GLN A 284 15.01 8.73 5.27
CA GLN A 284 14.28 9.75 6.04
C GLN A 284 13.19 10.42 5.21
N LEU A 285 13.45 10.66 3.93
CA LEU A 285 12.49 11.24 2.98
C LEU A 285 11.31 10.31 2.73
N ASN A 286 11.56 9.01 2.53
CA ASN A 286 10.48 8.03 2.40
C ASN A 286 9.67 7.90 3.68
N ARG A 287 10.32 7.97 4.85
CA ARG A 287 9.61 8.03 6.13
C ARG A 287 8.72 9.27 6.22
N LEU A 288 9.20 10.43 5.80
CA LEU A 288 8.42 11.66 5.77
C LEU A 288 7.22 11.53 4.83
N ASN A 289 7.41 10.95 3.64
CA ASN A 289 6.34 10.69 2.67
C ASN A 289 5.26 9.78 3.26
N SER A 290 5.65 8.68 3.93
CA SER A 290 4.72 7.80 4.62
C SER A 290 3.91 8.55 5.71
N ILE A 291 4.58 9.38 6.52
CA ILE A 291 3.93 10.18 7.58
C ILE A 291 2.96 11.21 7.00
N THR A 292 3.28 11.87 5.87
CA THR A 292 2.39 12.85 5.24
C THR A 292 1.22 12.21 4.50
N ARG A 293 1.36 10.96 4.06
CA ARG A 293 0.30 10.21 3.37
C ARG A 293 -0.81 9.76 4.32
N SER A 294 -0.48 9.36 5.55
CA SER A 294 -1.44 8.81 6.52
C SER A 294 -2.63 9.75 6.83
N PRO A 295 -2.45 11.05 7.12
CA PRO A 295 -3.55 11.98 7.39
C PRO A 295 -4.58 12.10 6.25
N ILE A 296 -4.18 11.87 5.00
CA ILE A 296 -5.09 11.89 3.84
C ILE A 296 -6.14 10.78 4.00
N TYR A 297 -5.70 9.55 4.28
CA TYR A 297 -6.59 8.41 4.47
C TYR A 297 -7.46 8.57 5.72
N SER A 298 -6.88 9.01 6.84
CA SER A 298 -7.63 9.23 8.08
C SER A 298 -8.72 10.29 7.90
N HIS A 299 -8.40 11.43 7.29
CA HIS A 299 -9.37 12.50 7.04
C HIS A 299 -10.45 12.06 6.05
N PHE A 300 -10.09 11.27 5.03
CA PHE A 300 -11.04 10.72 4.09
C PHE A 300 -12.03 9.75 4.75
N ASN A 301 -11.52 8.83 5.58
CA ASN A 301 -12.37 7.91 6.35
C ASN A 301 -13.28 8.64 7.35
N GLU A 302 -12.76 9.65 8.07
CA GLU A 302 -13.56 10.50 8.96
C GLU A 302 -14.67 11.24 8.18
N SER A 303 -14.35 11.71 6.97
CA SER A 303 -15.30 12.40 6.10
C SER A 303 -16.42 11.49 5.59
N ILE A 304 -16.11 10.22 5.28
CA ILE A 304 -17.11 9.22 4.86
C ILE A 304 -18.04 8.89 6.03
N SER A 305 -17.48 8.56 7.19
CA SER A 305 -18.26 8.23 8.39
C SER A 305 -19.12 9.42 8.85
N GLY A 306 -18.60 10.64 8.71
CA GLY A 306 -19.28 11.90 9.05
C GLY A 306 -20.10 12.54 7.92
N ALA A 307 -20.31 11.88 6.78
CA ALA A 307 -20.82 12.52 5.56
C ALA A 307 -22.20 13.18 5.74
N VAL A 308 -23.07 12.61 6.58
CA VAL A 308 -24.38 13.21 6.91
C VAL A 308 -24.20 14.48 7.72
N SER A 309 -23.41 14.42 8.79
CA SER A 309 -23.12 15.57 9.66
C SER A 309 -22.49 16.72 8.86
N ILE A 310 -21.50 16.45 8.01
CA ILE A 310 -20.82 17.46 7.18
C ILE A 310 -21.83 18.15 6.25
N ARG A 311 -22.76 17.39 5.64
CA ARG A 311 -23.81 17.94 4.77
C ARG A 311 -24.84 18.77 5.52
N VAL A 312 -25.28 18.30 6.69
CA VAL A 312 -26.27 19.01 7.53
C VAL A 312 -25.71 20.34 8.03
N TYR A 313 -24.46 20.37 8.48
CA TYR A 313 -23.80 21.60 8.94
C TYR A 313 -23.29 22.51 7.81
N LYS A 314 -23.39 22.07 6.54
CA LYS A 314 -22.93 22.80 5.34
C LYS A 314 -21.45 23.22 5.40
N VAL A 315 -20.60 22.33 5.93
CA VAL A 315 -19.14 22.56 6.09
C VAL A 315 -18.29 21.79 5.08
N GLN A 316 -18.85 21.40 3.93
CA GLN A 316 -18.16 20.62 2.90
C GLN A 316 -16.88 21.31 2.40
N GLN A 317 -16.93 22.63 2.21
CA GLN A 317 -15.77 23.39 1.70
C GLN A 317 -14.60 23.36 2.68
N LEU A 318 -14.86 23.46 3.99
CA LEU A 318 -13.82 23.38 5.02
C LEU A 318 -13.10 22.03 5.00
N PHE A 319 -13.86 20.93 4.89
CA PHE A 319 -13.30 19.58 4.78
C PHE A 319 -12.53 19.41 3.47
N THR A 320 -13.03 19.98 2.37
CA THR A 320 -12.37 19.92 1.05
C THR A 320 -11.03 20.68 1.08
N GLU A 321 -11.00 21.90 1.61
CA GLU A 321 -9.78 22.70 1.76
C GLU A 321 -8.75 22.00 2.66
N LYS A 322 -9.22 21.36 3.74
CA LYS A 322 -8.34 20.59 4.64
C LYS A 322 -7.74 19.36 3.95
N LEU A 323 -8.54 18.61 3.19
CA LEU A 323 -8.06 17.48 2.40
C LEU A 323 -7.05 17.94 1.33
N GLN A 324 -7.35 19.03 0.62
CA GLN A 324 -6.47 19.60 -0.38
C GLN A 324 -5.12 20.01 0.23
N ASN A 325 -5.12 20.62 1.43
CA ASN A 325 -3.88 20.94 2.13
C ASN A 325 -3.06 19.68 2.49
N TYR A 326 -3.70 18.59 2.91
CA TYR A 326 -2.98 17.33 3.15
C TYR A 326 -2.37 16.76 1.86
N ILE A 327 -3.11 16.79 0.75
CA ILE A 327 -2.62 16.37 -0.56
C ILE A 327 -1.47 17.27 -1.03
N ASP A 328 -1.58 18.59 -0.85
CA ASP A 328 -0.55 19.54 -1.23
C ASP A 328 0.73 19.32 -0.42
N VAL A 329 0.63 19.09 0.89
CA VAL A 329 1.79 18.77 1.73
C VAL A 329 2.45 17.47 1.26
N ASN A 330 1.68 16.41 1.03
CA ASN A 330 2.22 15.13 0.56
C ASN A 330 2.87 15.26 -0.83
N THR A 331 2.18 15.88 -1.77
CA THR A 331 2.67 16.11 -3.14
C THR A 331 3.94 16.96 -3.14
N ASN A 332 4.02 17.96 -2.26
CA ASN A 332 5.24 18.77 -2.10
C ASN A 332 6.41 17.94 -1.53
N VAL A 333 6.16 17.06 -0.56
CA VAL A 333 7.21 16.16 -0.05
C VAL A 333 7.69 15.20 -1.13
N GLU A 334 6.78 14.57 -1.86
CA GLU A 334 7.12 13.66 -2.95
C GLU A 334 7.91 14.38 -4.05
N ARG A 335 7.35 15.44 -4.62
CA ARG A 335 7.94 16.15 -5.76
C ARG A 335 9.20 16.94 -5.41
N HIS A 336 9.19 17.68 -4.30
CA HIS A 336 10.32 18.57 -3.98
C HIS A 336 11.36 17.92 -3.09
N MET A 337 10.97 16.97 -2.24
CA MET A 337 11.91 16.42 -1.27
C MET A 337 12.49 15.08 -1.71
N ILE A 338 11.74 14.19 -2.38
CA ILE A 338 12.28 12.90 -2.85
C ILE A 338 12.99 13.07 -4.20
N ASP A 339 12.30 13.61 -5.21
CA ASP A 339 12.84 13.65 -6.58
C ASP A 339 14.03 14.61 -6.74
N ILE A 340 13.89 15.84 -6.23
CA ILE A 340 14.95 16.86 -6.38
C ILE A 340 16.20 16.47 -5.58
N TRP A 341 16.06 16.03 -4.33
CA TRP A 341 17.23 15.61 -3.54
C TRP A 341 17.90 14.40 -4.15
N SER A 342 17.12 13.42 -4.63
CA SER A 342 17.70 12.26 -5.30
C SER A 342 18.47 12.64 -6.55
N THR A 343 17.94 13.58 -7.33
CA THR A 343 18.60 14.12 -8.51
C THR A 343 19.89 14.88 -8.15
N ILE A 344 19.87 15.76 -7.14
CA ILE A 344 21.06 16.54 -6.74
C ILE A 344 22.19 15.63 -6.26
N ILE A 345 21.89 14.66 -5.39
CA ILE A 345 22.89 13.73 -4.89
C ILE A 345 23.40 12.85 -6.04
N GLY A 346 22.53 12.49 -6.96
CA GLY A 346 22.92 11.75 -8.14
C GLY A 346 23.84 12.50 -9.09
N MET A 347 23.57 13.79 -9.33
CA MET A 347 24.48 14.67 -10.05
C MET A 347 25.82 14.79 -9.34
N LEU A 348 25.84 14.84 -8.00
CA LEU A 348 27.07 14.89 -7.22
C LEU A 348 27.89 13.59 -7.35
N ILE A 349 27.25 12.41 -7.27
CA ILE A 349 27.90 11.11 -7.46
C ILE A 349 28.48 11.01 -8.87
N THR A 350 27.71 11.40 -9.88
CA THR A 350 28.15 11.41 -11.28
C THR A 350 29.31 12.38 -11.49
N PHE A 351 29.24 13.58 -10.91
CA PHE A 351 30.32 14.57 -10.95
C PHE A 351 31.60 14.07 -10.28
N SER A 352 31.52 13.49 -9.09
CA SER A 352 32.67 12.90 -8.40
C SER A 352 33.28 11.73 -9.18
N THR A 353 32.44 10.91 -9.80
CA THR A 353 32.89 9.82 -10.68
C THR A 353 33.65 10.38 -11.89
N ALA A 354 33.06 11.37 -12.59
CA ALA A 354 33.67 12.00 -13.75
C ALA A 354 35.00 12.69 -13.41
N LEU A 355 35.06 13.40 -12.29
CA LEU A 355 36.28 14.03 -11.80
C LEU A 355 37.38 12.98 -11.56
N PHE A 356 37.04 11.86 -10.91
CA PHE A 356 38.00 10.81 -10.61
C PHE A 356 38.52 10.11 -11.87
N VAL A 357 37.63 9.83 -12.83
CA VAL A 357 38.01 9.29 -14.15
C VAL A 357 38.98 10.22 -14.88
N VAL A 358 38.83 11.54 -14.74
CA VAL A 358 39.74 12.52 -15.35
C VAL A 358 41.07 12.62 -14.59
N LEU A 359 41.05 12.52 -13.25
CA LEU A 359 42.25 12.56 -12.42
C LEU A 359 43.12 11.30 -12.61
N ASP A 360 42.51 10.12 -12.73
CA ASP A 360 43.19 8.83 -12.94
C ASP A 360 43.22 8.40 -14.41
N ARG A 361 43.33 9.39 -15.31
CA ARG A 361 43.39 9.18 -16.78
C ARG A 361 44.56 8.29 -17.22
N GLY A 362 45.55 8.06 -16.36
CA GLY A 362 46.71 7.21 -16.62
C GLY A 362 46.45 5.71 -16.49
N HIS A 363 45.53 5.28 -15.63
CA HIS A 363 45.26 3.86 -15.38
C HIS A 363 43.91 3.37 -15.92
N ILE A 364 42.95 4.28 -16.11
CA ILE A 364 41.60 3.94 -16.56
C ILE A 364 41.53 3.94 -18.10
N THR A 365 41.18 2.79 -18.68
CA THR A 365 40.94 2.67 -20.13
C THR A 365 39.68 3.46 -20.53
N PRO A 366 39.63 4.13 -21.70
CA PRO A 366 38.46 4.92 -22.13
C PRO A 366 37.13 4.16 -22.10
N GLY A 367 37.15 2.85 -22.38
CA GLY A 367 35.96 2.00 -22.27
C GLY A 367 35.47 1.84 -20.83
N LEU A 368 36.37 1.59 -19.87
CA LEU A 368 36.03 1.51 -18.45
C LEU A 368 35.50 2.86 -17.92
N ALA A 369 36.10 3.97 -18.36
CA ALA A 369 35.61 5.31 -18.05
C ALA A 369 34.15 5.52 -18.50
N GLY A 370 33.80 5.13 -19.73
CA GLY A 370 32.43 5.19 -20.23
C GLY A 370 31.48 4.28 -19.47
N PHE A 371 31.92 3.06 -19.16
CA PHE A 371 31.16 2.09 -18.37
C PHE A 371 30.78 2.66 -16.99
N VAL A 372 31.75 3.12 -16.21
CA VAL A 372 31.50 3.65 -14.86
C VAL A 372 30.62 4.92 -14.91
N LEU A 373 30.79 5.78 -15.90
CA LEU A 373 29.97 6.99 -16.05
C LEU A 373 28.49 6.69 -16.31
N ILE A 374 28.19 5.74 -17.19
CA ILE A 374 26.81 5.34 -17.51
C ILE A 374 26.15 4.76 -16.25
N TYR A 375 26.85 3.86 -15.55
CA TYR A 375 26.33 3.22 -14.35
C TYR A 375 26.20 4.17 -13.15
N SER A 376 27.07 5.19 -13.01
CA SER A 376 26.91 6.20 -11.95
C SER A 376 25.61 6.99 -12.07
N VAL A 377 25.10 7.20 -13.29
CA VAL A 377 23.78 7.81 -13.52
C VAL A 377 22.66 6.81 -13.16
N ASP A 378 22.83 5.54 -13.52
CA ASP A 378 21.80 4.52 -13.35
C ASP A 378 21.58 4.08 -11.89
N VAL A 379 22.63 4.10 -11.06
CA VAL A 379 22.53 3.77 -9.62
C VAL A 379 21.50 4.62 -8.90
N ILE A 380 21.37 5.89 -9.27
CA ILE A 380 20.50 6.83 -8.57
C ILE A 380 19.04 6.46 -8.79
N ASN A 381 18.68 6.19 -10.05
CA ASN A 381 17.35 5.72 -10.41
C ASN A 381 17.07 4.37 -9.76
N SER A 382 18.05 3.47 -9.78
CA SER A 382 17.95 2.13 -9.20
C SER A 382 17.69 2.14 -7.71
N ILE A 383 18.42 2.95 -6.93
CA ILE A 383 18.19 3.02 -5.48
C ILE A 383 16.86 3.71 -5.18
N SER A 384 16.51 4.77 -5.92
CA SER A 384 15.24 5.47 -5.73
C SER A 384 14.06 4.53 -5.95
N TRP A 385 14.12 3.74 -7.03
CA TRP A 385 13.14 2.71 -7.35
C TRP A 385 13.13 1.59 -6.31
N ALA A 386 14.31 1.06 -5.92
CA ALA A 386 14.41 -0.01 -4.92
C ALA A 386 13.80 0.40 -3.57
N LEU A 387 14.08 1.62 -3.10
CA LEU A 387 13.54 2.13 -1.85
C LEU A 387 12.03 2.36 -1.92
N ARG A 388 11.50 2.78 -3.08
CA ARG A 388 10.06 2.89 -3.31
C ARG A 388 9.40 1.51 -3.29
N MET A 389 9.92 0.56 -4.05
CA MET A 389 9.40 -0.81 -4.11
C MET A 389 9.46 -1.52 -2.75
N ALA A 390 10.50 -1.28 -1.95
CA ALA A 390 10.57 -1.80 -0.58
C ALA A 390 9.49 -1.19 0.33
N ALA A 391 9.18 0.10 0.19
CA ALA A 391 8.13 0.76 0.97
C ALA A 391 6.72 0.36 0.52
N ASP A 392 6.52 0.18 -0.79
CA ASP A 392 5.27 -0.33 -1.36
C ASP A 392 5.08 -1.79 -0.91
N LEU A 393 6.11 -2.64 -0.96
CA LEU A 393 6.07 -4.01 -0.42
C LEU A 393 5.72 -4.04 1.07
N GLU A 394 6.32 -3.16 1.89
CA GLU A 394 5.96 -3.05 3.31
C GLU A 394 4.51 -2.62 3.51
N THR A 395 3.98 -1.74 2.65
CA THR A 395 2.57 -1.33 2.74
C THR A 395 1.65 -2.47 2.36
N GLU A 396 1.93 -3.17 1.27
CA GLU A 396 1.07 -4.24 0.77
C GLU A 396 1.11 -5.48 1.67
N MET A 397 2.23 -5.77 2.34
CA MET A 397 2.32 -6.90 3.27
C MET A 397 1.35 -6.83 4.46
N VAL A 398 0.71 -5.67 4.72
CA VAL A 398 -0.38 -5.54 5.71
C VAL A 398 -1.57 -6.43 5.33
N CYS A 399 -1.82 -6.70 4.04
CA CYS A 399 -2.87 -7.63 3.64
C CYS A 399 -2.57 -9.07 4.10
N VAL A 400 -1.30 -9.52 4.01
CA VAL A 400 -0.88 -10.85 4.48
C VAL A 400 -0.99 -10.96 6.00
N GLU A 401 -0.65 -9.89 6.73
CA GLU A 401 -0.82 -9.85 8.19
C GLU A 401 -2.30 -10.02 8.58
N ARG A 402 -3.20 -9.29 7.93
CA ARG A 402 -4.65 -9.42 8.16
C ARG A 402 -5.18 -10.81 7.79
N VAL A 403 -4.78 -11.38 6.66
CA VAL A 403 -5.17 -12.75 6.28
C VAL A 403 -4.66 -13.77 7.31
N ARG A 404 -3.46 -13.56 7.85
CA ARG A 404 -2.87 -14.41 8.90
C ARG A 404 -3.66 -14.32 10.22
N GLU A 405 -4.15 -13.14 10.61
CA GLU A 405 -5.03 -13.00 11.77
C GLU A 405 -6.31 -13.84 11.62
N TYR A 406 -6.94 -13.79 10.44
CA TYR A 406 -8.15 -14.59 10.16
C TYR A 406 -7.85 -16.10 10.08
N SER A 407 -6.63 -16.47 9.70
CA SER A 407 -6.15 -17.85 9.70
C SER A 407 -5.75 -18.36 11.10
N GLN A 408 -5.84 -17.52 12.13
CA GLN A 408 -5.48 -17.84 13.50
C GLN A 408 -6.63 -17.58 14.48
N LEU A 409 -7.84 -17.36 13.98
CA LEU A 409 -9.04 -17.21 14.81
C LEU A 409 -9.28 -18.45 15.67
N GLU A 410 -9.88 -18.23 16.83
CA GLU A 410 -10.30 -19.32 17.71
C GLU A 410 -11.33 -20.18 17.00
N SER A 411 -11.00 -21.46 16.85
CA SER A 411 -11.86 -22.45 16.22
C SER A 411 -12.78 -23.07 17.25
N GLU A 412 -14.03 -23.33 16.87
CA GLU A 412 -14.92 -24.27 17.54
C GLU A 412 -14.24 -25.64 17.67
N TYR A 413 -14.74 -26.43 18.64
CA TYR A 413 -14.24 -27.77 18.91
C TYR A 413 -14.26 -28.64 17.65
N SER A 414 -13.37 -29.62 17.56
CA SER A 414 -13.28 -30.49 16.38
C SER A 414 -14.61 -31.19 16.12
N TRP A 415 -15.05 -31.20 14.86
CA TRP A 415 -16.25 -31.94 14.44
C TRP A 415 -16.14 -33.44 14.77
N ASP A 416 -14.94 -33.99 14.60
CA ASP A 416 -14.64 -35.34 14.99
C ASP A 416 -14.30 -35.38 16.48
N SER A 417 -15.07 -36.16 17.23
CA SER A 417 -14.74 -36.55 18.60
C SER A 417 -13.56 -37.52 18.55
N THR A 418 -12.67 -37.47 19.54
CA THR A 418 -11.70 -38.54 19.75
C THR A 418 -12.45 -39.87 19.92
N ASP A 419 -11.89 -40.98 19.43
CA ASP A 419 -12.55 -42.31 19.46
C ASP A 419 -13.05 -42.71 20.87
N ALA A 420 -12.42 -42.20 21.92
CA ALA A 420 -12.82 -42.41 23.31
C ALA A 420 -14.16 -41.74 23.71
N ASN A 421 -14.52 -40.63 23.06
CA ASN A 421 -15.72 -39.83 23.36
C ASN A 421 -16.80 -39.96 22.28
N LYS A 422 -16.56 -40.80 21.26
CA LYS A 422 -17.52 -40.99 20.18
C LYS A 422 -18.73 -41.79 20.71
N PRO A 423 -19.96 -41.28 20.58
CA PRO A 423 -21.14 -42.04 20.98
C PRO A 423 -21.25 -43.31 20.12
N SER A 424 -21.89 -44.36 20.66
CA SER A 424 -22.13 -45.60 19.92
C SER A 424 -22.94 -45.33 18.64
N ASP A 425 -22.79 -46.18 17.62
CA ASP A 425 -23.53 -46.06 16.35
C ASP A 425 -25.07 -46.11 16.50
N VAL A 426 -25.57 -46.54 17.67
CA VAL A 426 -27.00 -46.64 18.00
C VAL A 426 -27.51 -45.38 18.74
N TRP A 427 -26.66 -44.38 18.98
CA TRP A 427 -27.05 -43.14 19.64
C TRP A 427 -27.85 -42.24 18.69
N PRO A 428 -28.90 -41.55 19.19
CA PRO A 428 -29.45 -41.61 20.55
C PRO A 428 -30.44 -42.77 20.75
N THR A 429 -30.27 -43.55 21.81
CA THR A 429 -31.15 -44.70 22.14
C THR A 429 -32.51 -44.28 22.73
N SER A 430 -32.56 -43.14 23.43
CA SER A 430 -33.78 -42.54 23.96
C SER A 430 -33.80 -41.05 23.68
N ALA A 431 -34.98 -40.50 23.36
CA ALA A 431 -35.18 -39.07 23.09
C ALA A 431 -35.39 -38.24 24.37
N SER A 432 -34.61 -38.53 25.42
CA SER A 432 -34.67 -37.82 26.70
C SER A 432 -33.53 -36.83 26.80
N ILE A 433 -33.84 -35.56 27.02
CA ILE A 433 -32.87 -34.47 27.27
C ILE A 433 -33.14 -33.96 28.69
N GLU A 434 -32.11 -33.96 29.52
CA GLU A 434 -32.15 -33.46 30.90
C GLU A 434 -31.17 -32.31 31.02
N PHE A 435 -31.62 -31.16 31.52
CA PHE A 435 -30.75 -30.04 31.84
C PHE A 435 -30.44 -30.07 33.34
N ILE A 436 -29.14 -30.04 33.69
CA ILE A 436 -28.67 -30.05 35.08
C ILE A 436 -27.81 -28.82 35.31
N ASP A 437 -28.27 -27.92 36.18
CA ASP A 437 -27.65 -26.65 36.56
C ASP A 437 -27.16 -25.81 35.35
N TYR A 438 -27.91 -25.88 34.25
CA TYR A 438 -27.50 -25.29 32.99
C TYR A 438 -27.58 -23.77 33.04
N SER A 439 -26.49 -23.12 32.64
CA SER A 439 -26.38 -21.66 32.52
C SER A 439 -25.70 -21.30 31.20
N ALA A 440 -26.15 -20.23 30.55
CA ALA A 440 -25.63 -19.82 29.25
C ALA A 440 -25.46 -18.30 29.15
N SER A 441 -24.37 -17.87 28.52
CA SER A 441 -24.06 -16.47 28.20
C SER A 441 -23.69 -16.33 26.73
N TYR A 442 -23.93 -15.15 26.15
CA TYR A 442 -23.59 -14.87 24.75
C TYR A 442 -22.10 -14.60 24.52
N ARG A 443 -21.42 -13.97 25.49
CA ARG A 443 -19.98 -13.68 25.42
C ARG A 443 -19.31 -13.98 26.76
N PRO A 444 -18.02 -14.34 26.75
CA PRO A 444 -17.23 -14.37 27.98
C PRO A 444 -17.25 -13.00 28.66
N GLY A 445 -17.53 -12.96 29.96
CA GLY A 445 -17.56 -11.71 30.75
C GLY A 445 -18.93 -11.04 30.91
N LEU A 446 -19.95 -11.45 30.15
CA LEU A 446 -21.35 -11.03 30.37
C LEU A 446 -22.03 -11.90 31.44
N GLU A 447 -23.02 -11.34 32.13
CA GLU A 447 -23.86 -12.14 33.01
C GLU A 447 -24.63 -13.22 32.21
N PRO A 448 -24.81 -14.43 32.77
CA PRO A 448 -25.60 -15.47 32.11
C PRO A 448 -27.04 -15.02 31.93
N VAL A 449 -27.60 -15.23 30.74
CA VAL A 449 -29.02 -14.94 30.46
C VAL A 449 -29.90 -16.05 31.00
N LEU A 450 -29.46 -17.31 30.83
CA LEU A 450 -30.06 -18.47 31.46
C LEU A 450 -29.25 -18.82 32.72
N LYS A 451 -29.95 -19.00 33.85
CA LYS A 451 -29.34 -19.21 35.17
C LYS A 451 -29.94 -20.46 35.83
N ASN A 452 -29.10 -21.44 36.13
CA ASN A 452 -29.40 -22.64 36.94
C ASN A 452 -30.69 -23.39 36.53
N LEU A 453 -30.84 -23.71 35.24
CA LEU A 453 -31.98 -24.47 34.74
C LEU A 453 -31.86 -25.96 35.08
N ASN A 454 -32.94 -26.53 35.61
CA ASN A 454 -33.07 -27.95 35.99
C ASN A 454 -34.44 -28.48 35.53
N PHE A 455 -34.51 -29.28 34.46
CA PHE A 455 -35.75 -29.94 34.00
C PHE A 455 -35.51 -31.12 33.03
#